data_AF-A0A955MWY8-F1
#
_entry.id   AF-A0A955MWY8-F1
#
_cell.length_a   1.000
_cell.length_b   1.000
_cell.length_c   1.000
_cell.angle_alpha   90.00
_cell.angle_beta   90.00
_cell.angle_gamma   90.00
#
_symmetry.space_group_name_H-M   'P 1'
#
loop_
_entity.id
_entity.type
_entity.pdbx_description
1 polymer ?
#
loop_
_entity_poly.entity_id
_entity_poly.type
_entity_poly.pdbx_seq_one_letter_code
_entity_poly.pdbx_strand_id
1 'polypeptide(L)' 'MRLSLFKGSCTPVGRESPNSLYSTAIATFGDSGELYSHSDGTGFIKLFGLPLEIRGRMNREKS' A
#
# COMPACT_ATOMS: atom_id res chain seq x y z
N MET A 1 2.78 17.30 -13.66
CA MET A 1 1.62 17.45 -12.76
C MET A 1 0.52 18.16 -13.52
N ARG A 2 -0.73 17.69 -13.41
CA ARG A 2 -1.90 18.28 -14.06
C ARG A 2 -2.94 18.62 -13.00
N LEU A 3 -3.55 19.80 -13.11
CA LEU A 3 -4.53 20.35 -12.17
C LEU A 3 -5.81 20.72 -12.93
N SER A 4 -6.96 20.48 -12.30
CA SER A 4 -8.25 21.03 -12.71
C SER A 4 -8.61 22.18 -11.79
N LEU A 5 -8.99 23.31 -12.38
CA LEU A 5 -9.35 24.53 -11.67
C LEU A 5 -10.83 24.81 -11.91
N PHE A 6 -11.63 24.89 -10.85
CA PHE A 6 -13.06 25.18 -10.96
C PHE A 6 -13.54 26.07 -9.83
N LYS A 7 -14.08 27.26 -10.15
CA LYS A 7 -14.68 28.20 -9.19
C LYS A 7 -13.87 28.36 -7.89
N GLY A 8 -12.56 28.63 -8.03
CA GLY A 8 -11.65 28.83 -6.90
C GLY A 8 -11.12 27.55 -6.25
N SER A 9 -11.55 26.36 -6.68
CA SER A 9 -10.94 25.08 -6.27
C SER A 9 -9.83 24.67 -7.24
N CYS A 10 -8.82 23.99 -6.72
CA CYS A 10 -7.72 23.40 -7.48
C CYS A 10 -7.57 21.93 -7.07
N THR A 11 -7.80 21.01 -8.01
CA THR A 11 -7.73 19.56 -7.75
C THR A 11 -6.66 18.93 -8.63
N PRO A 12 -5.71 18.15 -8.07
CA PRO A 12 -4.74 17.41 -8.87
C PRO A 12 -5.44 16.29 -9.64
N VAL A 13 -5.26 16.27 -10.96
CA VAL A 13 -5.85 15.27 -11.87
C VAL A 13 -4.80 14.37 -12.53
N GLY A 14 -3.51 14.60 -12.26
CA GLY A 14 -2.44 13.73 -12.76
C GLY A 14 -1.05 14.11 -12.26
N ARG A 15 -0.17 13.13 -12.17
CA ARG A 15 1.24 13.28 -11.79
C ARG A 15 2.09 12.46 -12.74
N GLU A 16 3.21 13.03 -13.16
CA GLU A 16 4.24 12.39 -13.98
C GLU A 16 5.57 12.97 -13.55
N SER A 17 6.60 12.13 -13.49
CA SER A 17 7.96 12.51 -13.10
C SER A 17 8.95 11.58 -13.79
N PRO A 18 10.08 12.09 -14.32
CA PRO A 18 11.15 11.25 -14.84
C PRO A 18 11.79 10.35 -13.76
N ASN A 19 11.67 10.74 -12.48
CA ASN A 19 12.15 9.97 -11.32
C ASN A 19 10.97 9.44 -10.49
N SER A 20 9.96 8.84 -11.14
CA SER A 20 8.79 8.29 -10.47
C SER A 20 9.15 7.01 -9.69
N LEU A 21 8.87 6.96 -8.39
CA LEU A 21 8.89 5.72 -7.60
C LEU A 21 7.62 4.88 -7.77
N TYR A 22 6.62 5.42 -8.45
CA TYR A 22 5.41 4.68 -8.81
C TYR A 22 5.71 3.75 -9.99
N SER A 23 5.46 2.46 -9.80
CA SER A 23 5.62 1.42 -10.83
C SER A 23 4.26 0.81 -11.17
N THR A 24 3.78 1.05 -12.40
CA THR A 24 2.53 0.48 -12.91
C THR A 24 2.55 -1.05 -12.94
N ALA A 25 3.72 -1.66 -13.15
CA ALA A 25 3.87 -3.12 -13.20
C ALA A 25 3.65 -3.80 -11.84
N ILE A 26 3.89 -3.09 -10.74
CA ILE A 26 3.66 -3.60 -9.37
C ILE A 26 2.26 -3.18 -8.87
N ALA A 27 1.80 -1.99 -9.28
CA ALA A 27 0.52 -1.42 -8.81
C ALA A 27 -0.71 -1.92 -9.60
N THR A 28 -0.53 -2.76 -10.62
CA THR A 28 -1.64 -3.29 -11.43
C THR A 28 -2.37 -4.40 -10.70
N PHE A 29 -3.69 -4.49 -10.94
CA PHE A 29 -4.52 -5.63 -10.54
C PHE A 29 -4.49 -6.78 -11.56
N GLY A 30 -3.83 -6.59 -12.71
CA GLY A 30 -3.60 -7.63 -13.71
C GLY A 30 -2.41 -8.53 -13.36
N ASP A 31 -1.99 -9.37 -14.31
CA ASP A 31 -0.80 -10.22 -14.14
C ASP A 31 0.46 -9.34 -14.06
N SER A 32 0.97 -9.16 -12.84
CA SER A 32 2.23 -8.46 -12.54
C SER A 32 3.47 -9.28 -12.93
N GLY A 33 3.27 -10.44 -13.55
CA GLY A 33 4.35 -11.38 -13.87
C GLY A 33 5.12 -11.79 -12.61
N GLU A 34 6.44 -11.91 -12.72
CA GLU A 34 7.32 -12.29 -11.62
C GLU A 34 7.61 -11.17 -10.61
N LEU A 35 7.17 -9.92 -10.87
CA LEU A 35 7.55 -8.76 -10.06
C LEU A 35 6.74 -8.61 -8.76
N TYR A 36 5.58 -9.25 -8.67
CA TYR A 36 4.75 -9.21 -7.47
C TYR A 36 3.96 -10.51 -7.30
N SER A 37 4.24 -11.22 -6.20
CA SER A 37 3.47 -12.40 -5.79
C SER A 37 2.49 -12.05 -4.67
N HIS A 38 1.20 -12.23 -4.94
CA HIS A 38 0.15 -12.02 -3.94
C HIS A 38 0.27 -12.97 -2.74
N SER A 39 0.90 -14.14 -2.90
CA SER A 39 1.08 -15.11 -1.81
C SER A 39 1.95 -14.55 -0.67
N ASP A 40 2.92 -13.70 -1.00
CA ASP A 40 3.88 -13.16 -0.04
C ASP A 40 3.21 -12.18 0.94
N GLY A 41 2.14 -11.52 0.49
CA GLY A 41 1.34 -10.62 1.34
C GLY A 41 0.79 -11.31 2.57
N THR A 42 0.40 -12.59 2.46
CA THR A 42 -0.10 -13.36 3.61
C THR A 42 1.00 -13.62 4.64
N GLY A 43 2.21 -13.95 4.19
CA GLY A 43 3.37 -14.16 5.07
C GLY A 43 3.78 -12.87 5.76
N PHE A 44 3.82 -11.76 5.00
CA PHE A 44 4.13 -10.43 5.52
C PHE A 44 3.15 -10.00 6.62
N ILE A 45 1.83 -10.09 6.37
CA ILE A 45 0.81 -9.69 7.35
C ILE A 45 0.94 -10.47 8.65
N LYS A 46 1.18 -11.79 8.56
CA LYS A 46 1.35 -12.65 9.74
C LYS A 46 2.59 -12.24 10.54
N LEU A 47 3.74 -12.07 9.88
CA LEU A 47 4.99 -11.70 10.56
C LEU A 47 4.92 -10.30 11.18
N PHE A 48 4.39 -9.32 10.46
CA PHE A 48 4.23 -7.95 10.98
C PHE A 48 3.17 -7.85 12.08
N GLY A 49 2.10 -8.65 12.01
CA GLY A 49 1.04 -8.69 13.00
C GLY A 49 1.39 -9.48 14.26
N LEU A 50 2.35 -10.40 14.18
CA LEU A 50 2.69 -11.33 15.27
C LEU A 50 3.01 -10.64 16.61
N PRO A 51 3.83 -9.56 16.67
CA PRO A 51 4.11 -8.89 17.94
C PRO A 51 2.86 -8.27 18.58
N LEU A 52 1.96 -7.72 17.75
CA LEU A 52 0.71 -7.14 18.21
C LEU A 52 -0.23 -8.21 18.77
N GLU A 53 -0.31 -9.35 18.08
CA GLU A 53 -1.10 -10.50 18.52
C GLU A 53 -0.61 -11.03 19.87
N ILE A 54 0.71 -11.23 20.02
CA ILE A 54 1.33 -11.68 21.28
C ILE A 54 1.03 -10.70 22.41
N ARG A 55 1.19 -9.39 22.16
CA ARG A 55 0.87 -8.36 23.15
C ARG A 55 -0.60 -8.38 23.55
N GLY A 56 -1.50 -8.59 22.60
CA GLY A 56 -2.93 -8.73 22.86
C GLY A 56 -3.26 -9.95 23.72
N ARG A 57 -2.59 -11.09 23.47
CA ARG A 57 -2.72 -12.31 24.30
C ARG A 57 -2.24 -12.06 25.74
N MET A 58 -1.03 -11.50 25.89
CA MET A 58 -0.44 -11.23 27.20
C MET A 58 -1.25 -10.22 28.04
N ASN A 59 -1.88 -9.23 27.40
CA ASN A 59 -2.75 -8.27 28.09
C ASN A 59 -4.06 -8.91 28.59
N ARG A 60 -4.61 -9.88 27.86
CA ARG A 60 -5.82 -10.60 28.29
C ARG A 60 -5.55 -11.55 29.46
N GLU A 61 -4.36 -12.16 29.51
CA GLU A 61 -3.96 -13.04 30.62
C GLU A 61 -3.67 -12.28 31.93
N LYS A 62 -3.44 -10.96 31.85
CA LYS A 62 -3.20 -10.10 33.02
C LYS A 62 -4.46 -9.47 33.61
N SER A 63 -5.63 -9.66 32.97
CA SER A 63 -6.93 -9.19 33.47
C SER A 63 -7.66 -10.33 34.16
#